data_AF-A0A0G0LHE5-F1
#
_entry.id   AF-A0A0G0LHE5-F1
#
_cell.length_a   1.000
_cell.length_b   1.000
_cell.length_c   1.000
_cell.angle_alpha   90.00
_cell.angle_beta   90.00
_cell.angle_gamma   90.00
#
_symmetry.space_group_name_H-M   'P 1'
#
loop_
_entity.id
_entity.type
_entity.pdbx_description
1 polymer ?
#
loop_
_entity_poly.entity_id
_entity_poly.type
_entity_poly.pdbx_seq_one_letter_code
_entity_poly.pdbx_strand_id
1 'polypeptide(L)'
;MVRSLCKLGEKILKLVIKIIEMKINNRRGFTLFELLVSISIIGILTALVSVSFSAAQKKARDARRLEDMNAIKIAAEQYYSLSGTYSYPVNTSAPASWTANGQIVLELFPTDPKGVGWTAYSYPGTVTGGYCACAAVENTAAGNSTTNNCVWASSGAYFCVKNQQ
;
A
#
# COMPACT_ATOMS: atom_id res chain seq x y z
N MET A 1 -38.30 -63.11 -14.56
CA MET A 1 -38.75 -61.70 -14.42
C MET A 1 -37.59 -60.69 -14.40
N VAL A 2 -36.54 -60.91 -13.60
CA VAL A 2 -35.39 -59.98 -13.39
C VAL A 2 -34.63 -59.59 -14.67
N ARG A 3 -34.47 -60.50 -15.65
CA ARG A 3 -33.77 -60.19 -16.92
C ARG A 3 -34.47 -59.15 -17.80
N SER A 4 -35.79 -58.95 -17.64
CA SER A 4 -36.54 -57.94 -18.41
C SER A 4 -36.31 -56.52 -17.88
N LEU A 5 -36.26 -56.36 -16.55
CA LEU A 5 -36.00 -55.08 -15.88
C LEU A 5 -34.57 -54.57 -16.12
N CYS A 6 -33.58 -55.47 -16.21
CA CYS A 6 -32.20 -55.11 -16.54
C CYS A 6 -32.05 -54.57 -17.99
N LYS A 7 -32.75 -55.17 -18.97
CA LYS A 7 -32.78 -54.67 -20.36
C LYS A 7 -33.49 -53.32 -20.50
N LEU A 8 -34.45 -53.03 -19.63
CA LEU A 8 -35.12 -51.73 -19.57
C LEU A 8 -34.17 -50.65 -19.03
N GLY A 9 -33.36 -50.97 -18.02
CA GLY A 9 -32.31 -50.08 -17.50
C GLY A 9 -31.26 -49.70 -18.55
N GLU A 10 -30.77 -50.65 -19.34
CA GLU A 10 -29.80 -50.38 -20.43
C GLU A 10 -30.42 -49.49 -21.52
N LYS A 11 -31.69 -49.70 -21.87
CA LYS A 11 -32.42 -48.86 -22.82
C LYS A 11 -32.63 -47.45 -22.30
N ILE A 12 -33.01 -47.28 -21.03
CA ILE A 12 -33.18 -45.97 -20.40
C ILE A 12 -31.83 -45.24 -20.32
N LEU A 13 -30.75 -45.94 -19.96
CA LEU A 13 -29.41 -45.37 -19.92
C LEU A 13 -28.95 -44.89 -21.30
N LYS A 14 -29.15 -45.71 -22.36
CA LYS A 14 -28.86 -45.31 -23.75
C LYS A 14 -29.72 -44.13 -24.21
N LEU A 15 -30.98 -44.05 -23.76
CA LEU A 15 -31.87 -42.93 -24.06
C LEU A 15 -31.40 -41.64 -23.39
N VAL A 16 -31.03 -41.70 -22.10
CA VAL A 16 -30.53 -40.54 -21.33
C VAL A 16 -29.20 -40.05 -21.90
N ILE A 17 -28.27 -40.95 -22.24
CA ILE A 17 -27.00 -40.59 -22.90
C ILE A 17 -27.28 -39.88 -24.24
N LYS A 18 -28.20 -40.41 -25.05
CA LYS A 18 -28.56 -39.82 -26.35
C LYS A 18 -29.24 -38.44 -26.20
N ILE A 19 -30.02 -38.22 -25.14
CA ILE A 19 -30.61 -36.91 -24.80
C ILE A 19 -29.52 -35.90 -24.39
N ILE A 20 -28.51 -36.34 -23.63
CA ILE A 20 -27.39 -35.49 -23.22
C ILE A 20 -26.54 -35.11 -24.45
N GLU A 21 -26.24 -36.05 -25.36
CA GLU A 21 -25.52 -35.76 -26.61
C GLU A 21 -26.28 -34.79 -27.51
N MET A 22 -27.61 -34.92 -27.62
CA MET A 22 -28.42 -34.02 -28.45
C MET A 22 -28.49 -32.58 -27.93
N LYS A 23 -28.17 -32.33 -26.65
CA LYS A 23 -28.29 -31.00 -26.02
C LYS A 23 -27.00 -30.16 -26.06
N ILE A 24 -25.89 -30.70 -26.56
CA ILE A 24 -24.60 -30.00 -26.70
C ILE A 24 -24.38 -29.56 -28.16
N ASN A 25 -25.38 -28.97 -28.81
CA ASN A 25 -25.26 -28.44 -30.17
C ASN A 25 -25.65 -26.96 -30.28
N ASN A 26 -25.31 -26.17 -29.26
CA ASN A 26 -25.33 -24.71 -29.36
C ASN A 26 -24.07 -24.09 -28.75
N ARG A 27 -22.90 -24.65 -29.09
CA ARG A 27 -21.59 -24.06 -28.78
C ARG A 27 -21.36 -22.91 -29.76
N ARG A 28 -21.90 -21.72 -29.44
CA ARG A 28 -21.48 -20.47 -30.08
C ARG A 28 -20.02 -20.22 -29.68
N GLY A 29 -19.08 -20.60 -30.55
CA GLY A 29 -17.68 -20.23 -30.39
C GLY A 29 -17.50 -18.73 -30.66
N PHE A 30 -16.60 -18.08 -29.93
CA PHE A 30 -16.17 -16.73 -30.24
C PHE A 30 -15.55 -16.70 -31.64
N THR A 31 -15.92 -15.68 -32.42
CA THR A 31 -15.28 -15.43 -33.71
C THR A 31 -13.85 -14.94 -33.49
N LEU A 32 -12.94 -15.23 -34.42
CA LEU A 32 -11.57 -14.70 -34.37
C LEU A 32 -11.55 -13.17 -34.32
N PHE A 33 -12.54 -12.53 -34.97
CA PHE A 33 -12.68 -11.09 -34.98
C PHE A 33 -13.10 -10.51 -33.63
N GLU A 34 -14.01 -11.17 -32.90
CA GLU A 34 -14.40 -10.74 -31.56
C GLU A 34 -13.21 -10.77 -30.60
N LEU A 35 -12.36 -11.80 -30.69
CA LEU A 35 -11.16 -11.86 -29.85
C LEU A 35 -10.13 -10.81 -30.27
N LEU A 36 -9.98 -10.53 -31.57
CA LEU A 36 -9.07 -9.52 -32.11
C LEU A 36 -9.47 -8.09 -31.69
N VAL A 37 -10.76 -7.75 -31.78
CA VAL A 37 -11.27 -6.44 -31.35
C VAL A 37 -11.21 -6.29 -29.83
N SER A 38 -11.40 -7.37 -29.07
CA SER A 38 -11.33 -7.30 -27.61
C SER A 38 -9.92 -6.95 -27.11
N ILE A 39 -8.89 -7.64 -27.60
CA ILE A 39 -7.50 -7.35 -27.19
C ILE A 39 -7.04 -5.95 -27.65
N SER A 40 -7.55 -5.45 -28.77
CA SER A 40 -7.22 -4.10 -29.24
C SER A 40 -7.85 -3.03 -28.35
N ILE A 41 -9.11 -3.20 -27.94
CA ILE A 41 -9.78 -2.29 -26.99
C ILE A 41 -9.11 -2.35 -25.61
N ILE A 42 -8.80 -3.54 -25.09
CA ILE A 42 -8.10 -3.70 -23.80
C ILE A 42 -6.71 -3.04 -23.87
N GLY A 43 -5.99 -3.17 -24.99
CA GLY A 43 -4.70 -2.51 -25.19
C GLY A 43 -4.78 -0.98 -25.11
N ILE A 44 -5.78 -0.38 -25.76
CA ILE A 44 -5.99 1.08 -25.71
C ILE A 44 -6.35 1.53 -24.29
N LEU A 45 -7.27 0.83 -23.62
CA LEU A 45 -7.70 1.19 -22.26
C LEU A 45 -6.56 1.07 -21.25
N THR A 46 -5.77 -0.02 -21.32
CA THR A 46 -4.65 -0.25 -20.41
C THR A 46 -3.53 0.78 -20.58
N ALA A 47 -3.26 1.22 -21.81
CA ALA A 47 -2.30 2.30 -22.08
C ALA A 47 -2.71 3.61 -21.39
N LEU A 48 -3.97 4.02 -21.51
CA LEU A 48 -4.48 5.25 -20.88
C LEU A 48 -4.46 5.17 -19.35
N VAL A 49 -4.87 4.04 -18.77
CA VAL A 49 -4.94 3.85 -17.32
C VAL A 49 -3.55 3.86 -16.68
N SER A 50 -2.53 3.31 -17.36
CA SER A 50 -1.17 3.12 -16.81
C SER A 50 -0.54 4.41 -16.25
N VAL A 51 -0.69 5.54 -16.96
CA VAL A 51 -0.12 6.83 -16.56
C VAL A 51 -0.79 7.35 -15.29
N SER A 52 -2.11 7.28 -15.23
CA SER A 52 -2.89 7.73 -14.07
C SER A 52 -2.63 6.89 -12.82
N PHE A 53 -2.43 5.58 -13.00
CA PHE A 53 -2.19 4.63 -11.92
C PHE A 53 -0.85 4.88 -11.22
N SER A 54 0.21 5.19 -11.96
CA SER A 54 1.53 5.51 -11.36
C SER A 54 1.47 6.75 -10.46
N ALA A 55 0.77 7.80 -10.90
CA ALA A 55 0.58 9.01 -10.09
C ALA A 55 -0.26 8.75 -8.83
N ALA A 56 -1.32 7.94 -8.94
CA ALA A 56 -2.14 7.54 -7.80
C ALA A 56 -1.34 6.74 -6.76
N GLN A 57 -0.48 5.82 -7.20
CA GLN A 57 0.40 5.06 -6.31
C GLN A 57 1.40 5.95 -5.57
N LYS A 58 2.00 6.95 -6.26
CA LYS A 58 2.89 7.93 -5.61
C LYS A 58 2.16 8.71 -4.51
N LYS A 59 0.96 9.21 -4.82
CA LYS A 59 0.11 9.93 -3.86
C LYS A 59 -0.28 9.07 -2.66
N ALA A 60 -0.60 7.79 -2.87
CA ALA A 60 -0.92 6.87 -1.79
C ALA A 60 0.29 6.61 -0.87
N ARG A 61 1.50 6.46 -1.42
CA ARG A 61 2.72 6.33 -0.62
C ARG A 61 3.04 7.61 0.15
N ASP A 62 2.90 8.78 -0.48
CA ASP A 62 3.11 10.06 0.21
C ASP A 62 2.09 10.28 1.34
N ALA A 63 0.82 9.90 1.14
CA ALA A 63 -0.19 9.95 2.20
C ALA A 63 0.19 9.05 3.38
N ARG A 64 0.71 7.85 3.11
CA ARG A 64 1.21 6.96 4.17
C ARG A 64 2.40 7.56 4.91
N ARG A 65 3.37 8.14 4.20
CA ARG A 65 4.51 8.85 4.82
C ARG A 65 4.04 9.99 5.73
N LEU A 66 3.01 10.72 5.33
CA LEU A 66 2.40 11.77 6.14
C LEU A 66 1.80 11.23 7.44
N GLU A 67 1.06 10.13 7.35
CA GLU A 67 0.48 9.43 8.50
C GLU A 67 1.58 8.95 9.46
N ASP A 68 2.64 8.33 8.93
CA ASP A 68 3.79 7.86 9.69
C ASP A 68 4.50 9.02 10.42
N MET A 69 4.65 10.20 9.78
CA MET A 69 5.20 11.41 10.43
C MET A 69 4.31 11.96 11.53
N ASN A 70 2.99 11.91 11.38
CA ASN A 70 2.08 12.30 12.44
C ASN A 70 2.14 11.33 13.63
N ALA A 71 2.26 10.03 13.38
CA ALA A 71 2.43 9.03 14.43
C ALA A 71 3.74 9.26 15.21
N ILE A 72 4.85 9.54 14.51
CA ILE A 72 6.13 9.88 15.12
C ILE A 72 6.04 11.16 15.96
N LYS A 73 5.36 12.19 15.46
CA LYS A 73 5.11 13.43 16.21
C LYS A 73 4.42 13.12 17.55
N ILE A 74 3.33 12.36 17.52
CA ILE A 74 2.57 12.00 18.73
C ILE A 74 3.44 11.19 19.70
N ALA A 75 4.18 10.19 19.20
CA ALA A 75 5.08 9.38 20.02
C ALA A 75 6.22 10.20 20.65
N ALA A 76 6.75 11.20 19.92
CA ALA A 76 7.78 12.09 20.43
C ALA A 76 7.27 12.99 21.55
N GLU A 77 6.06 13.55 21.43
CA GLU A 77 5.44 14.35 22.51
C GLU A 77 5.09 13.49 23.74
N GLN A 78 4.67 12.24 23.52
CA GLN A 78 4.45 11.29 24.61
C GLN A 78 5.77 10.93 25.31
N TYR A 79 6.84 10.71 24.55
CA TYR A 79 8.18 10.48 25.09
C TYR A 79 8.61 11.67 25.97
N TYR A 80 8.48 12.89 25.46
CA TYR A 80 8.83 14.11 26.19
C TYR A 80 8.09 14.20 27.53
N SER A 81 6.78 13.97 27.51
CA SER A 81 5.91 14.02 28.70
C SER A 81 6.27 12.96 29.75
N LEU A 82 6.70 11.77 29.33
CA LEU A 82 7.01 10.65 30.23
C LEU A 82 8.48 10.60 30.67
N SER A 83 9.39 11.24 29.92
CA SER A 83 10.84 11.17 30.15
C SER A 83 11.31 11.76 31.49
N GLY A 84 10.50 12.57 32.15
CA GLY A 84 10.82 13.28 33.40
C GLY A 84 11.91 14.36 33.28
N THR A 85 12.73 14.29 32.24
CA THR A 85 13.84 15.19 31.91
C THR A 85 13.50 16.14 30.76
N TYR A 86 12.24 16.12 30.29
CA TYR A 86 11.76 16.96 29.19
C TYR A 86 12.69 16.88 27.97
N SER A 87 13.07 15.66 27.62
CA SER A 87 14.02 15.38 26.54
C SER A 87 13.33 14.56 25.47
N TYR A 88 13.69 14.81 24.23
CA TYR A 88 13.23 14.06 23.07
C TYR A 88 14.15 12.86 22.79
N PRO A 89 13.64 11.81 22.10
CA PRO A 89 14.44 10.63 21.81
C PRO A 89 15.61 10.94 20.86
N VAL A 90 16.79 10.36 21.07
CA VAL A 90 18.01 10.66 20.29
C VAL A 90 18.28 9.68 19.14
N ASN A 91 17.40 8.71 18.92
CA ASN A 91 17.63 7.65 17.94
C ASN A 91 17.31 8.13 16.51
N THR A 92 18.31 8.07 15.62
CA THR A 92 18.27 8.74 14.31
C THR A 92 17.78 7.88 13.14
N SER A 93 17.43 6.60 13.36
CA SER A 93 17.01 5.70 12.27
C SER A 93 16.37 4.39 12.75
N ALA A 94 15.50 3.81 11.92
CA ALA A 94 14.93 2.47 12.10
C ALA A 94 16.00 1.34 11.98
N PRO A 95 15.78 0.16 12.59
CA PRO A 95 14.73 -0.15 13.55
C PRO A 95 15.11 0.41 14.92
N ALA A 96 14.31 1.34 15.43
CA ALA A 96 14.43 1.81 16.80
C ALA A 96 13.05 1.76 17.45
N SER A 97 13.04 1.46 18.75
CA SER A 97 11.89 1.63 19.63
C SER A 97 12.16 2.80 20.56
N TRP A 98 11.09 3.47 20.98
CA TRP A 98 11.16 4.54 21.97
C TRP A 98 10.44 4.09 23.22
N THR A 99 11.18 4.12 24.34
CA THR A 99 10.66 3.79 25.67
C THR A 99 10.97 4.95 26.61
N ALA A 100 9.95 5.48 27.27
CA ALA A 100 10.09 6.50 28.30
C ALA A 100 9.49 5.98 29.61
N ASN A 101 10.25 6.06 30.70
CA ASN A 101 9.81 5.63 32.05
C ASN A 101 9.21 4.20 32.08
N GLY A 102 9.84 3.27 31.35
CA GLY A 102 9.39 1.87 31.26
C GLY A 102 8.18 1.63 30.34
N GLN A 103 7.59 2.66 29.72
CA GLN A 103 6.48 2.54 28.78
C GLN A 103 6.99 2.68 27.33
N ILE A 104 6.57 1.77 26.47
CA ILE A 104 6.85 1.85 25.03
C ILE A 104 5.92 2.91 24.43
N VAL A 105 6.50 3.95 23.85
CA VAL A 105 5.78 5.05 23.17
C VAL A 105 5.87 4.94 21.65
N LEU A 106 6.84 4.19 21.15
CA LEU A 106 6.93 3.77 19.75
C LEU A 106 7.54 2.36 19.71
N GLU A 107 6.77 1.38 19.25
CA GLU A 107 7.23 -0.02 19.18
C GLU A 107 8.28 -0.21 18.08
N LEU A 108 8.06 0.42 16.92
CA LEU A 108 8.95 0.35 15.77
C LEU A 108 8.80 1.60 14.92
N PHE A 109 9.92 2.16 14.47
CA PHE A 109 9.90 3.19 13.43
C PHE A 109 9.22 2.69 12.15
N PRO A 110 8.27 3.45 11.58
CA PRO A 110 7.65 3.10 10.31
C PRO A 110 8.68 2.85 9.22
N THR A 111 8.42 1.86 8.38
CA THR A 111 9.24 1.55 7.21
C THR A 111 8.63 2.20 5.98
N ASP A 112 9.45 2.79 5.12
CA ASP A 112 8.96 3.42 3.91
C ASP A 112 8.22 2.40 3.01
N PRO A 113 7.04 2.75 2.45
CA PRO A 113 6.27 1.86 1.57
C PRO A 113 7.02 1.38 0.32
N LYS A 114 8.12 2.04 -0.06
CA LYS A 114 8.96 1.69 -1.22
C LYS A 114 10.07 0.69 -0.88
N GLY A 115 10.30 0.39 0.39
CA GLY A 115 11.29 -0.59 0.86
C GLY A 115 12.68 0.00 1.16
N VAL A 116 13.65 -0.90 1.41
CA VAL A 116 15.03 -0.58 1.86
C VAL A 116 15.87 0.13 0.79
N GLY A 117 16.55 1.21 1.17
CA GLY A 117 17.47 1.98 0.32
C GLY A 117 17.24 3.49 0.32
N TRP A 118 16.12 3.95 0.89
CA TRP A 118 15.89 5.37 1.17
C TRP A 118 16.05 5.60 2.67
N THR A 119 16.91 6.54 3.06
CA THR A 119 16.85 7.22 4.36
C THR A 119 15.63 8.15 4.35
N ALA A 120 14.44 7.57 4.10
CA ALA A 120 13.20 8.31 3.92
C ALA A 120 12.88 9.07 5.19
N TYR A 121 13.11 8.44 6.35
CA TYR A 121 12.91 9.04 7.65
C TYR A 121 14.25 9.49 8.24
N SER A 122 14.43 10.80 8.37
CA SER A 122 15.58 11.38 9.05
C SER A 122 15.13 12.06 10.34
N TYR A 123 15.80 11.72 11.43
CA TYR A 123 15.68 12.43 12.69
C TYR A 123 17.05 13.06 12.99
N PRO A 124 17.37 14.25 12.45
CA PRO A 124 18.59 14.94 12.83
C PRO A 124 18.55 15.20 14.34
N GLY A 125 19.48 14.56 15.06
CA GLY A 125 19.59 14.67 16.50
C GLY A 125 19.80 16.12 16.94
N THR A 126 19.03 16.48 17.96
CA THR A 126 19.34 17.49 18.99
C THR A 126 19.62 18.90 18.49
N VAL A 127 18.56 19.66 18.22
CA VAL A 127 18.55 21.04 18.71
C VAL A 127 18.18 20.97 20.19
N THR A 128 18.95 21.61 21.06
CA THR A 128 18.71 21.62 22.51
C THR A 128 17.24 21.99 22.79
N GLY A 129 16.44 21.05 23.29
CA GLY A 129 15.02 21.24 23.59
C GLY A 129 14.03 21.01 22.43
N GLY A 130 14.45 20.46 21.29
CA GLY A 130 13.55 20.20 20.16
C GLY A 130 13.94 19.01 19.29
N TYR A 131 13.03 18.62 18.40
CA TYR A 131 13.27 17.59 17.40
C TYR A 131 12.77 18.01 16.02
N CYS A 132 13.36 17.36 15.03
CA CYS A 132 12.92 17.42 13.65
C CYS A 132 12.88 15.99 13.11
N ALA A 133 11.75 15.57 12.54
CA ALA A 133 11.64 14.31 11.82
C ALA A 133 11.13 14.60 10.41
N CYS A 134 11.78 14.07 9.38
CA CYS A 134 11.42 14.33 7.98
C CYS A 134 11.26 13.04 7.19
N ALA A 135 10.24 13.00 6.34
CA ALA A 135 9.98 11.97 5.34
C ALA A 135 10.30 12.50 3.93
N ALA A 136 11.08 11.79 3.13
CA ALA A 136 11.26 12.13 1.71
C ALA A 136 9.97 11.81 0.92
N VAL A 137 9.36 12.82 0.28
CA VAL A 137 8.14 12.67 -0.52
C VAL A 137 8.45 12.53 -2.01
N GLU A 138 7.62 11.78 -2.73
CA GLU A 138 7.78 11.60 -4.18
C GLU A 138 7.17 12.75 -4.98
N ASN A 139 6.08 13.33 -4.48
CA ASN A 139 5.51 14.57 -4.99
C ASN A 139 6.01 15.75 -4.17
N THR A 140 6.82 16.62 -4.77
CA THR A 140 7.37 17.80 -4.08
C THR A 140 6.29 18.79 -3.63
N ALA A 141 5.11 18.76 -4.26
CA ALA A 141 3.96 19.56 -3.80
C ALA A 141 3.35 19.04 -2.49
N ALA A 142 3.64 17.80 -2.08
CA ALA A 142 3.20 17.23 -0.81
C ALA A 142 4.18 17.51 0.34
N GLY A 143 5.41 17.94 0.02
CA GLY A 143 6.42 18.29 1.02
C GLY A 143 6.20 19.69 1.58
N ASN A 144 6.78 19.93 2.75
CA ASN A 144 6.76 21.21 3.45
C ASN A 144 8.18 21.70 3.80
N SER A 145 9.21 21.06 3.28
CA SER A 145 10.62 21.37 3.52
C SER A 145 11.48 21.02 2.32
N THR A 146 12.45 21.89 2.00
CA THR A 146 13.43 21.65 0.93
C THR A 146 14.59 20.76 1.35
N THR A 147 14.82 20.65 2.66
CA THR A 147 15.90 19.88 3.27
C THR A 147 15.35 18.90 4.32
N ASN A 148 16.20 18.00 4.80
CA ASN A 148 15.87 17.03 5.84
C ASN A 148 16.07 17.58 7.27
N ASN A 149 16.09 18.91 7.44
CA ASN A 149 16.32 19.58 8.71
C ASN A 149 15.23 20.61 9.07
N CYS A 150 13.98 20.34 8.67
CA CYS A 150 12.81 21.16 8.99
C CYS A 150 12.93 22.64 8.55
N VAL A 151 13.57 22.89 7.40
CA VAL A 151 13.59 24.22 6.77
C VAL A 151 12.29 24.41 6.01
N TRP A 152 11.31 25.04 6.67
CA TRP A 152 9.95 25.19 6.15
C TRP A 152 9.91 25.89 4.79
N ALA A 153 9.15 25.31 3.88
CA ALA A 153 8.87 25.83 2.56
C ALA A 153 7.43 25.50 2.17
N SER A 154 6.87 26.23 1.20
CA SER A 154 5.53 25.97 0.65
C SER A 154 5.44 24.66 -0.15
N SER A 155 6.59 24.09 -0.52
CA SER A 155 6.75 22.81 -1.18
C SER A 155 8.19 22.33 -1.01
N GLY A 156 8.46 21.05 -1.20
CA GLY A 156 9.81 20.53 -1.16
C GLY A 156 9.91 19.01 -1.22
N ALA A 157 11.13 18.50 -1.27
CA ALA A 157 11.39 17.07 -1.34
C ALA A 157 11.11 16.32 -0.03
N TYR A 158 10.85 17.05 1.06
CA TYR A 158 10.64 16.47 2.39
C TYR A 158 9.34 16.98 3.01
N PHE A 159 8.66 16.09 3.72
CA PHE A 159 7.63 16.42 4.68
C PHE A 159 8.18 16.23 6.09
N CYS A 160 8.34 17.33 6.80
CA CYS A 160 8.93 17.40 8.11
C CYS A 160 7.90 17.75 9.19
N VAL A 161 8.14 17.23 10.40
CA VAL A 161 7.42 17.55 11.63
C VAL A 161 8.43 17.95 12.71
N LYS A 162 8.04 18.88 13.57
CA LYS A 162 8.83 19.34 14.71
C LYS A 162 7.99 19.36 15.99
N ASN A 163 8.66 19.63 17.11
CA ASN A 163 8.05 19.88 18.41
C ASN A 163 6.95 20.96 18.34
N GLN A 164 5.91 20.83 19.18
CA GLN A 164 4.76 21.75 19.18
C GLN A 164 5.00 23.10 19.87
N GLN A 165 6.19 23.32 20.44
CA GLN A 165 6.53 24.53 21.22
C GLN A 165 7.31 25.55 20.38
#